data_AF-A0A3D3A806-F1
#
_entry.id   AF-A0A3D3A806-F1
#
_cell.length_a   1.000
_cell.length_b   1.000
_cell.length_c   1.000
_cell.angle_alpha   90.00
_cell.angle_beta   90.00
_cell.angle_gamma   90.00
#
_symmetry.space_group_name_H-M   'P 1'
#
loop_
_entity.id
_entity.type
_entity.pdbx_description
1 polymer ?
#
loop_
_entity_poly.entity_id
_entity_poly.type
_entity_poly.pdbx_seq_one_letter_code
_entity_poly.pdbx_strand_id
1 'polypeptide(L)'
;MKFLGNMAGVLVTLGAIGLFAFVLILWRINSGLPNYEHLANYTPPVMSRAHAGNGSLIAEYAQERRIFVPIDTAPKHLIDAFLAAEDKNFYDHVGIDFMGILRAVFANVVNVVSGRRLEGASTITQQVAKNFLLSSDVTLERKLKEAVLALRLERTFTKEQLLELYLNEIYLGLGSYGVAAAALNYFEKPLSELTIAEAAYLAALPKAPNNYHPFRKRARAIARRNWVIGRMRDNGYVTDMQARAAAAQDLVVADRPASLRRFNAEYFVEEVRREVYALYGERQLYGGGLSIRTTLNTDFQKLAQQSLRNGIEDYDRRQGYRGPVAELETLEAWWEQLTEFPIATDLAPWRLAVVLSVDEEANQANIGLRPRITRARRFEDRVDLGVIDLAGVKWARAKPSPENGYKIKGPRIKRMSQVLKTGDVIWVSEKGDDEIYALKQLPEVNGAMVALDPHTGRVLAMSGGYSFSSSEFNRATQASRQPGSAFKPFVYAAALDSGFTPASLVLDAPFVMEQG
;
A
#
# COMPACT_ATOMS: atom_id res chain seq x y z
N MET A 1 34.97 -23.98 61.79
CA MET A 1 34.93 -24.89 60.62
C MET A 1 33.53 -25.45 60.30
N LYS A 2 32.67 -25.80 61.28
CA LYS A 2 31.31 -26.32 61.01
C LYS A 2 30.33 -25.35 60.31
N PHE A 3 30.47 -24.04 60.53
CA PHE A 3 29.59 -23.03 59.92
C PHE A 3 29.83 -22.85 58.40
N LEU A 4 31.09 -22.87 57.97
CA LEU A 4 31.48 -22.81 56.55
C LEU A 4 31.03 -24.07 55.78
N GLY A 5 31.10 -25.25 56.41
CA GLY A 5 30.59 -26.50 55.83
C GLY A 5 29.07 -26.51 55.64
N ASN A 6 28.31 -25.94 56.58
CA ASN A 6 26.86 -25.81 56.46
C ASN A 6 26.46 -24.77 55.37
N MET A 7 27.19 -23.66 55.24
CA MET A 7 26.96 -22.71 54.14
C MET A 7 27.27 -23.32 52.76
N ALA A 8 28.35 -24.08 52.64
CA ALA A 8 28.69 -24.79 51.41
C ALA A 8 27.63 -25.84 51.05
N GLY A 9 27.12 -26.60 52.03
CA GLY A 9 26.03 -27.55 51.84
C GLY A 9 24.73 -26.91 51.36
N VAL A 10 24.36 -25.75 51.93
CA VAL A 10 23.18 -24.99 51.50
C VAL A 10 23.34 -24.45 50.08
N LEU A 11 24.52 -23.92 49.72
CA LEU A 11 24.80 -23.44 48.36
C LEU A 11 24.77 -24.57 47.32
N VAL A 12 25.33 -25.74 47.64
CA VAL A 12 25.27 -26.91 46.75
C VAL A 12 23.83 -27.40 46.58
N THR A 13 23.05 -27.43 47.65
CA THR A 13 21.64 -27.86 47.61
C THR A 13 20.78 -26.88 46.81
N LEU A 14 20.96 -25.57 47.01
CA LEU A 14 20.30 -24.53 46.22
C LEU A 14 20.73 -24.58 44.75
N GLY A 15 22.01 -24.86 44.48
CA GLY A 15 22.53 -25.07 43.13
C GLY A 15 21.91 -26.29 42.45
N ALA A 16 21.75 -27.40 43.16
CA ALA A 16 21.13 -28.62 42.64
C ALA A 16 19.62 -28.43 42.38
N ILE A 17 18.90 -27.74 43.28
CA ILE A 17 17.49 -27.39 43.08
C ILE A 17 17.33 -26.44 41.89
N GLY A 18 18.20 -25.44 41.78
CA GLY A 18 18.22 -24.52 40.63
C GLY A 18 18.49 -25.24 39.31
N LEU A 19 19.45 -26.17 39.30
CA LEU A 19 19.77 -26.99 38.13
C LEU A 19 18.60 -27.92 37.77
N PHE A 20 17.97 -28.56 38.75
CA PHE A 20 16.82 -29.43 38.53
C PHE A 20 15.61 -28.64 37.99
N ALA A 21 15.33 -27.47 38.56
CA ALA A 21 14.30 -26.57 38.05
C ALA A 21 14.61 -26.12 36.61
N PHE A 22 15.87 -25.78 36.32
CA PHE A 22 16.31 -25.40 34.98
C PHE A 22 16.15 -26.55 33.97
N VAL A 23 16.53 -27.77 34.34
CA VAL A 23 16.36 -28.98 33.51
C VAL A 23 14.87 -29.28 33.28
N LEU A 24 14.02 -29.18 34.30
CA LEU A 24 12.57 -29.34 34.17
C LEU A 24 11.95 -28.29 33.24
N ILE A 25 12.41 -27.03 33.32
CA ILE A 25 11.99 -25.95 32.41
C ILE A 25 12.39 -26.29 30.97
N LEU A 26 13.64 -26.70 30.75
CA LEU A 26 14.10 -27.09 29.41
C LEU A 26 13.34 -28.30 28.87
N TRP A 27 13.06 -29.32 29.70
CA TRP A 27 12.29 -30.49 29.31
C TRP A 27 10.84 -30.13 28.95
N ARG A 28 10.17 -29.31 29.77
CA ARG A 28 8.81 -28.83 29.50
C ARG A 28 8.73 -28.01 28.21
N ILE A 29 9.73 -27.15 27.97
CA ILE A 29 9.84 -26.36 26.75
C ILE A 29 10.03 -27.27 25.54
N ASN A 30 10.94 -28.26 25.66
CA ASN A 30 11.29 -29.18 24.59
C ASN A 30 10.08 -29.97 24.05
N SER A 31 9.19 -30.41 24.93
CA SER A 31 7.99 -31.17 24.58
C SER A 31 6.93 -30.36 23.80
N GLY A 32 7.06 -29.04 23.74
CA GLY A 32 6.12 -28.14 23.04
C GLY A 32 6.76 -27.31 21.93
N LEU A 33 7.95 -27.69 21.44
CA LEU A 33 8.61 -26.97 20.35
C LEU A 33 8.01 -27.33 18.97
N PRO A 34 7.74 -26.34 18.10
CA PRO A 34 7.31 -26.58 16.72
C PRO A 34 8.34 -27.37 15.91
N ASN A 35 7.87 -28.10 14.89
CA ASN A 35 8.75 -28.75 13.92
C ASN A 35 9.45 -27.70 13.04
N TYR A 36 10.76 -27.83 12.88
CA TYR A 36 11.62 -26.93 12.09
C TYR A 36 12.08 -27.54 10.75
N GLU A 37 11.84 -28.83 10.50
CA GLU A 37 12.33 -29.52 9.30
C GLU A 37 11.73 -28.95 8.00
N HIS A 38 10.52 -28.39 8.07
CA HIS A 38 9.88 -27.73 6.92
C HIS A 38 10.64 -26.48 6.44
N LEU A 39 11.53 -25.91 7.26
CA LEU A 39 12.35 -24.76 6.85
C LEU A 39 13.41 -25.12 5.79
N ALA A 40 13.78 -26.40 5.67
CA ALA A 40 14.71 -26.88 4.64
C ALA A 40 14.14 -26.76 3.23
N ASN A 41 12.81 -26.87 3.11
CA ASN A 41 12.08 -26.71 1.86
C ASN A 41 11.18 -25.48 1.90
N TYR A 42 11.59 -24.44 2.66
CA TYR A 42 10.79 -23.24 2.79
C TYR A 42 10.68 -22.52 1.44
N THR A 43 9.48 -22.58 0.85
CA THR A 43 9.10 -21.73 -0.27
C THR A 43 8.21 -20.62 0.26
N PRO A 44 8.69 -19.37 0.40
CA PRO A 44 7.87 -18.28 0.89
C PRO A 44 6.65 -18.07 -0.02
N PRO A 45 5.52 -17.58 0.52
CA PRO A 45 4.42 -17.14 -0.30
C PRO A 45 4.90 -16.12 -1.33
N VAL A 46 4.73 -16.42 -2.62
CA VAL A 46 5.10 -15.53 -3.72
C VAL A 46 3.84 -14.83 -4.20
N MET A 47 3.97 -13.52 -4.43
CA MET A 47 2.90 -12.70 -5.00
C MET A 47 2.49 -13.19 -6.38
N SER A 48 1.19 -13.25 -6.64
CA SER A 48 0.67 -13.50 -7.98
C SER A 48 0.67 -12.21 -8.80
N ARG A 49 0.99 -12.29 -10.10
CA ARG A 49 1.10 -11.15 -11.00
C ARG A 49 0.10 -11.28 -12.15
N ALA A 50 -0.70 -10.24 -12.35
CA ALA A 50 -1.62 -10.16 -13.47
C ALA A 50 -1.09 -9.22 -14.56
N HIS A 51 -1.16 -9.70 -15.80
CA HIS A 51 -0.71 -8.98 -16.99
C HIS A 51 -1.88 -8.75 -17.94
N ALA A 52 -1.85 -7.61 -18.63
CA ALA A 52 -2.74 -7.29 -19.75
C ALA A 52 -2.44 -8.20 -20.96
N GLY A 53 -3.30 -8.13 -21.98
CA GLY A 53 -3.12 -8.88 -23.23
C GLY A 53 -1.81 -8.57 -23.97
N ASN A 54 -1.25 -7.36 -23.76
CA ASN A 54 0.05 -6.93 -24.30
C ASN A 54 1.26 -7.27 -23.40
N GLY A 55 1.05 -7.98 -22.29
CA GLY A 55 2.10 -8.34 -21.34
C GLY A 55 2.43 -7.29 -20.27
N SER A 56 1.80 -6.11 -20.30
CA SER A 56 2.00 -5.09 -19.25
C SER A 56 1.50 -5.59 -17.90
N LEU A 57 2.27 -5.40 -16.83
CA LEU A 57 1.83 -5.69 -15.46
C LEU A 57 0.70 -4.72 -15.05
N ILE A 58 -0.44 -5.27 -14.65
CA ILE A 58 -1.64 -4.50 -14.28
C ILE A 58 -2.06 -4.70 -12.83
N ALA A 59 -1.70 -5.82 -12.21
CA ALA A 59 -2.00 -6.08 -10.81
C ALA A 59 -1.01 -7.02 -10.16
N GLU A 60 -0.91 -6.90 -8.84
CA GLU A 60 -0.16 -7.81 -7.99
C GLU A 60 -1.06 -8.20 -6.81
N TYR A 61 -1.23 -9.49 -6.59
CA TYR A 61 -2.01 -10.03 -5.49
C TYR A 61 -1.08 -10.71 -4.50
N ALA A 62 -1.01 -10.15 -3.29
CA ALA A 62 -0.22 -10.69 -2.20
C ALA A 62 -0.85 -10.28 -0.87
N GLN A 63 -0.81 -11.16 0.12
CA GLN A 63 -1.09 -10.79 1.51
C GLN A 63 0.09 -9.99 2.09
N GLU A 64 1.31 -10.43 1.75
CA GLU A 64 2.55 -9.79 2.12
C GLU A 64 3.45 -9.69 0.87
N ARG A 65 4.03 -8.52 0.61
CA ARG A 65 4.88 -8.33 -0.56
C ARG A 65 6.26 -8.90 -0.27
N ARG A 66 6.49 -10.13 -0.74
CA ARG A 66 7.73 -10.88 -0.61
C ARG A 66 8.37 -11.07 -1.98
N ILE A 67 9.67 -10.83 -2.06
CA ILE A 67 10.50 -11.17 -3.23
C ILE A 67 11.62 -12.05 -2.68
N PHE A 68 11.58 -13.34 -3.00
CA PHE A 68 12.63 -14.25 -2.61
C PHE A 68 13.90 -13.99 -3.44
N VAL A 69 15.03 -13.87 -2.75
CA VAL A 69 16.35 -13.70 -3.36
C VAL A 69 17.34 -14.66 -2.71
N PRO A 70 17.94 -15.57 -3.50
CA PRO A 70 19.02 -16.44 -3.05
C PRO A 70 20.20 -15.63 -2.45
N ILE A 71 20.80 -16.12 -1.37
CA ILE A 71 21.84 -15.37 -0.62
C ILE A 71 23.10 -15.09 -1.44
N ASP A 72 23.42 -15.94 -2.41
CA ASP A 72 24.55 -15.79 -3.34
C ASP A 72 24.38 -14.61 -4.31
N THR A 73 23.14 -14.19 -4.56
CA THR A 73 22.82 -13.00 -5.38
C THR A 73 22.75 -11.71 -4.57
N ALA A 74 22.70 -11.79 -3.24
CA ALA A 74 22.67 -10.62 -2.36
C ALA A 74 24.07 -9.98 -2.31
N PRO A 75 24.20 -8.65 -2.54
CA PRO A 75 25.51 -8.02 -2.58
C PRO A 75 26.15 -7.99 -1.19
N LYS A 76 27.46 -8.19 -1.14
CA LYS A 76 28.23 -8.31 0.11
C LYS A 76 28.00 -7.14 1.07
N HIS A 77 27.98 -5.89 0.56
CA HIS A 77 27.80 -4.71 1.40
C HIS A 77 26.41 -4.66 2.09
N LEU A 78 25.39 -5.30 1.51
CA LEU A 78 24.07 -5.45 2.14
C LEU A 78 24.14 -6.45 3.29
N ILE A 79 24.72 -7.63 3.05
CA ILE A 79 24.95 -8.65 4.08
C ILE A 79 25.73 -8.04 5.26
N ASP A 80 26.85 -7.38 4.95
CA ASP A 80 27.73 -6.73 5.92
C ASP A 80 26.98 -5.66 6.75
N ALA A 81 26.04 -4.93 6.15
CA ALA A 81 25.21 -3.95 6.87
C ALA A 81 24.30 -4.61 7.91
N PHE A 82 23.64 -5.72 7.56
CA PHE A 82 22.79 -6.47 8.50
C PHE A 82 23.61 -7.13 9.61
N LEU A 83 24.75 -7.75 9.27
CA LEU A 83 25.66 -8.33 10.25
C LEU A 83 26.19 -7.27 11.22
N ALA A 84 26.59 -6.09 10.72
CA ALA A 84 27.08 -5.01 11.58
C ALA A 84 26.01 -4.44 12.53
N ALA A 85 24.76 -4.37 12.06
CA ALA A 85 23.64 -3.81 12.80
C ALA A 85 23.06 -4.77 13.85
N GLU A 86 22.91 -6.05 13.50
CA GLU A 86 22.15 -7.04 14.26
C GLU A 86 23.05 -8.06 14.95
N ASP A 87 24.06 -8.61 14.27
CA ASP A 87 24.84 -9.75 14.78
C ASP A 87 26.26 -9.83 14.19
N LYS A 88 27.21 -9.14 14.82
CA LYS A 88 28.58 -9.03 14.30
C LYS A 88 29.39 -10.33 14.40
N ASN A 89 28.99 -11.24 15.29
CA ASN A 89 29.69 -12.49 15.56
C ASN A 89 28.92 -13.68 14.94
N PHE A 90 28.04 -13.40 13.97
CA PHE A 90 27.09 -14.37 13.43
C PHE A 90 27.75 -15.68 13.00
N TYR A 91 28.89 -15.62 12.31
CA TYR A 91 29.60 -16.80 11.83
C TYR A 91 30.34 -17.58 12.92
N ASP A 92 30.61 -16.97 14.08
CA ASP A 92 31.45 -17.56 15.13
C ASP A 92 30.62 -18.28 16.21
N HIS A 93 29.38 -17.85 16.44
CA HIS A 93 28.55 -18.41 17.51
C HIS A 93 27.67 -19.57 17.02
N VAL A 94 27.24 -20.46 17.92
CA VAL A 94 26.35 -21.59 17.60
C VAL A 94 24.88 -21.24 17.84
N GLY A 95 24.32 -20.29 17.09
CA GLY A 95 22.93 -19.80 17.26
C GLY A 95 22.67 -18.81 18.40
N ILE A 96 23.50 -18.81 19.44
CA ILE A 96 23.42 -17.86 20.55
C ILE A 96 24.82 -17.28 20.81
N ASP A 97 24.94 -15.95 20.85
CA ASP A 97 26.18 -15.29 21.26
C ASP A 97 26.29 -15.25 22.79
N PHE A 98 26.86 -16.31 23.39
CA PHE A 98 27.07 -16.40 24.83
C PHE A 98 27.92 -15.25 25.38
N MET A 99 28.98 -14.88 24.65
CA MET A 99 29.86 -13.76 25.05
C MET A 99 29.14 -12.42 24.92
N GLY A 100 28.31 -12.27 23.89
CA GLY A 100 27.43 -11.12 23.68
C GLY A 100 26.37 -10.97 24.78
N ILE A 101 25.75 -12.07 25.21
CA ILE A 101 24.80 -12.08 26.33
C ILE A 101 25.49 -11.67 27.63
N LEU A 102 26.62 -12.29 27.97
CA LEU A 102 27.37 -11.93 29.19
C LEU A 102 27.77 -10.45 29.16
N ARG A 103 28.31 -9.97 28.03
CA ARG A 103 28.66 -8.56 27.85
C ARG A 103 27.46 -7.64 28.02
N ALA A 104 26.32 -7.98 27.42
CA ALA A 104 25.09 -7.19 27.53
C ALA A 104 24.56 -7.19 28.96
N VAL A 105 24.63 -8.30 29.70
CA VAL A 105 24.24 -8.36 31.12
C VAL A 105 25.11 -7.41 31.95
N PHE A 106 26.44 -7.48 31.81
CA PHE A 106 27.35 -6.57 32.53
C PHE A 106 27.14 -5.10 32.14
N ALA A 107 27.02 -4.82 30.84
CA ALA A 107 26.74 -3.47 30.34
C ALA A 107 25.39 -2.95 30.85
N ASN A 108 24.37 -3.81 30.95
CA ASN A 108 23.05 -3.45 31.44
C ASN A 108 23.03 -3.12 32.94
N VAL A 109 23.81 -3.83 33.76
CA VAL A 109 23.99 -3.48 35.18
C VAL A 109 24.56 -2.05 35.31
N VAL A 110 25.57 -1.72 34.50
CA VAL A 110 26.16 -0.37 34.46
C VAL A 110 25.18 0.67 33.88
N ASN A 111 24.42 0.31 32.86
CA ASN A 111 23.46 1.20 32.19
C ASN A 111 22.26 1.53 33.09
N VAL A 112 21.79 0.59 33.92
CA VAL A 112 20.73 0.84 34.92
C VAL A 112 21.19 1.88 35.96
N VAL A 113 22.44 1.80 36.41
CA VAL A 113 23.02 2.76 37.38
C VAL A 113 23.26 4.14 36.74
N SER A 114 23.57 4.19 35.44
CA SER A 114 23.86 5.44 34.71
C SER A 114 22.67 6.03 33.94
N GLY A 115 21.48 5.46 34.06
CA GLY A 115 20.27 5.91 33.34
C GLY A 115 20.34 5.73 31.82
N ARG A 116 21.24 4.89 31.31
CA ARG A 116 21.44 4.62 29.88
C ARG A 116 20.54 3.48 29.39
N ARG A 117 20.28 3.44 28.08
CA ARG A 117 19.41 2.44 27.46
C ARG A 117 20.05 1.05 27.47
N LEU A 118 19.25 0.02 27.77
CA LEU A 118 19.69 -1.38 27.77
C LEU A 118 20.12 -1.86 26.38
N GLU A 119 21.21 -2.62 26.33
CA GLU A 119 21.70 -3.33 25.14
C GLU A 119 20.96 -4.67 24.96
N GLY A 120 20.65 -5.01 23.71
CA GLY A 120 20.04 -6.28 23.33
C GLY A 120 21.08 -7.26 22.82
N ALA A 121 20.91 -8.55 23.13
CA ALA A 121 21.84 -9.63 22.77
C ALA A 121 21.16 -10.73 21.91
N SER A 122 20.20 -10.37 21.05
CA SER A 122 19.53 -11.35 20.19
C SER A 122 20.30 -11.58 18.91
N THR A 123 20.52 -12.84 18.54
CA THR A 123 21.23 -13.24 17.31
C THR A 123 20.28 -13.28 16.11
N ILE A 124 20.82 -13.30 14.89
CA ILE A 124 20.03 -13.49 13.65
C ILE A 124 19.28 -14.83 13.70
N THR A 125 19.93 -15.91 14.15
CA THR A 125 19.31 -17.23 14.28
C THR A 125 18.11 -17.23 15.26
N GLN A 126 18.20 -16.47 16.36
CA GLN A 126 17.05 -16.28 17.25
C GLN A 126 15.91 -15.52 16.57
N GLN A 127 16.22 -14.53 15.71
CA GLN A 127 15.21 -13.81 14.95
C GLN A 127 14.54 -14.71 13.90
N VAL A 128 15.28 -15.61 13.26
CA VAL A 128 14.70 -16.64 12.37
C VAL A 128 13.74 -17.54 13.16
N ALA A 129 14.18 -18.11 14.28
CA ALA A 129 13.32 -18.94 15.13
C ALA A 129 12.04 -18.20 15.56
N LYS A 130 12.18 -16.93 15.94
CA LYS A 130 11.06 -16.07 16.32
C LYS A 130 10.07 -15.87 15.17
N ASN A 131 10.55 -15.48 13.99
CA ASN A 131 9.69 -15.05 12.90
C ASN A 131 9.00 -16.23 12.20
N PHE A 132 9.62 -17.42 12.19
CA PHE A 132 9.09 -18.58 11.48
C PHE A 132 8.29 -19.55 12.36
N LEU A 133 8.64 -19.70 13.64
CA LEU A 133 8.17 -20.82 14.45
C LEU A 133 7.38 -20.39 15.69
N LEU A 134 7.44 -19.13 16.10
CA LEU A 134 6.87 -18.69 17.38
C LEU A 134 5.83 -17.58 17.21
N SER A 135 4.91 -17.48 18.17
CA SER A 135 3.96 -16.37 18.24
C SER A 135 4.65 -15.04 18.58
N SER A 136 3.94 -13.93 18.37
CA SER A 136 4.45 -12.57 18.62
C SER A 136 4.48 -12.15 20.10
N ASP A 137 4.05 -13.01 21.04
CA ASP A 137 3.84 -12.67 22.46
C ASP A 137 5.14 -12.44 23.24
N VAL A 138 5.38 -11.26 23.81
CA VAL A 138 6.65 -10.94 24.48
C VAL A 138 6.75 -11.55 25.89
N THR A 139 7.08 -12.85 25.98
CA THR A 139 7.28 -13.58 27.26
C THR A 139 8.70 -14.13 27.40
N LEU A 140 9.16 -14.31 28.65
CA LEU A 140 10.45 -14.94 28.96
C LEU A 140 10.49 -16.39 28.45
N GLU A 141 9.37 -17.11 28.57
CA GLU A 141 9.23 -18.47 28.04
C GLU A 141 9.43 -18.51 26.52
N ARG A 142 8.82 -17.59 25.77
CA ARG A 142 9.07 -17.48 24.33
C ARG A 142 10.54 -17.21 24.03
N LYS A 143 11.21 -16.35 24.81
CA LYS A 143 12.64 -16.05 24.59
C LYS A 143 13.54 -17.26 24.85
N LEU A 144 13.20 -18.11 25.81
CA LEU A 144 13.87 -19.40 26.02
C LEU A 144 13.58 -20.38 24.87
N LYS A 145 12.35 -20.42 24.35
CA LYS A 145 12.00 -21.20 23.14
C LYS A 145 12.81 -20.75 21.92
N GLU A 146 12.96 -19.44 21.70
CA GLU A 146 13.80 -18.88 20.63
C GLU A 146 15.24 -19.36 20.73
N ALA A 147 15.81 -19.32 21.94
CA ALA A 147 17.18 -19.76 22.19
C ALA A 147 17.38 -21.25 21.87
N VAL A 148 16.50 -22.13 22.38
CA VAL A 148 16.58 -23.58 22.13
C VAL A 148 16.38 -23.91 20.65
N LEU A 149 15.40 -23.26 19.99
CA LEU A 149 15.18 -23.43 18.55
C LEU A 149 16.38 -22.93 17.74
N ALA A 150 16.98 -21.80 18.10
CA ALA A 150 18.17 -21.30 17.41
C ALA A 150 19.33 -22.31 17.45
N LEU A 151 19.56 -22.98 18.59
CA LEU A 151 20.56 -24.05 18.69
C LEU A 151 20.26 -25.25 17.78
N ARG A 152 18.97 -25.57 17.56
CA ARG A 152 18.55 -26.67 16.68
C ARG A 152 18.68 -26.31 15.21
N LEU A 153 18.28 -25.10 14.86
CA LEU A 153 18.40 -24.56 13.51
C LEU A 153 19.87 -24.59 13.07
N GLU A 154 20.81 -24.18 13.92
CA GLU A 154 22.25 -24.17 13.60
C GLU A 154 22.90 -25.54 13.45
N ARG A 155 22.26 -26.59 13.98
CA ARG A 155 22.70 -27.97 13.74
C ARG A 155 22.20 -28.53 12.41
N THR A 156 21.17 -27.90 11.85
CA THR A 156 20.43 -28.41 10.68
C THR A 156 20.71 -27.59 9.43
N PHE A 157 20.89 -26.27 9.59
CA PHE A 157 21.07 -25.29 8.52
C PHE A 157 22.47 -24.68 8.59
N THR A 158 23.04 -24.37 7.43
CA THR A 158 24.28 -23.58 7.37
C THR A 158 24.01 -22.12 7.71
N LYS A 159 25.08 -21.36 8.00
CA LYS A 159 24.98 -19.92 8.28
C LYS A 159 24.38 -19.15 7.12
N GLU A 160 24.73 -19.53 5.90
CA GLU A 160 24.24 -18.94 4.66
C GLU A 160 22.73 -19.19 4.51
N GLN A 161 22.26 -20.40 4.78
CA GLN A 161 20.83 -20.73 4.74
C GLN A 161 20.03 -19.96 5.80
N LEU A 162 20.57 -19.83 7.03
CA LEU A 162 19.93 -19.06 8.09
C LEU A 162 19.86 -17.57 7.76
N LEU A 163 20.92 -17.03 7.18
CA LEU A 163 20.96 -15.66 6.71
C LEU A 163 19.99 -15.44 5.54
N GLU A 164 19.89 -16.39 4.61
CA GLU A 164 18.92 -16.37 3.51
C GLU A 164 17.48 -16.31 4.03
N LEU A 165 17.12 -17.21 4.94
CA LEU A 165 15.80 -17.23 5.58
C LEU A 165 15.52 -15.89 6.28
N TYR A 166 16.50 -15.37 7.01
CA TYR A 166 16.38 -14.10 7.71
C TYR A 166 16.13 -12.92 6.76
N LEU A 167 16.98 -12.75 5.75
CA LEU A 167 16.91 -11.63 4.82
C LEU A 167 15.67 -11.68 3.93
N ASN A 168 15.08 -12.85 3.70
CA ASN A 168 13.86 -12.99 2.91
C ASN A 168 12.57 -12.87 3.74
N GLU A 169 12.62 -13.12 5.05
CA GLU A 169 11.42 -13.09 5.90
C GLU A 169 11.23 -11.75 6.63
N ILE A 170 12.32 -11.05 6.93
CA ILE A 170 12.25 -9.95 7.88
C ILE A 170 11.32 -8.81 7.42
N TYR A 171 10.43 -8.38 8.30
CA TYR A 171 9.57 -7.23 8.06
C TYR A 171 10.36 -5.93 8.16
N LEU A 172 10.44 -5.19 7.05
CA LEU A 172 11.22 -3.95 6.95
C LEU A 172 10.34 -2.70 6.88
N GLY A 173 9.01 -2.82 7.04
CA GLY A 173 8.09 -1.68 7.00
C GLY A 173 7.47 -1.45 5.63
N LEU A 174 6.45 -0.59 5.57
CA LEU A 174 5.67 -0.29 4.35
C LEU A 174 5.10 -1.53 3.64
N GLY A 175 4.80 -2.60 4.40
CA GLY A 175 4.32 -3.87 3.84
C GLY A 175 5.39 -4.70 3.13
N SER A 176 6.67 -4.37 3.31
CA SER A 176 7.81 -5.06 2.68
C SER A 176 8.34 -6.15 3.61
N TYR A 177 8.32 -7.38 3.11
CA TYR A 177 8.88 -8.54 3.79
C TYR A 177 10.05 -9.06 2.96
N GLY A 178 11.23 -9.08 3.59
CA GLY A 178 12.49 -9.37 2.95
C GLY A 178 13.17 -8.16 2.30
N VAL A 179 14.49 -8.24 2.17
CA VAL A 179 15.35 -7.14 1.70
C VAL A 179 15.09 -6.75 0.26
N ALA A 180 14.74 -7.69 -0.62
CA ALA A 180 14.50 -7.40 -2.03
C ALA A 180 13.19 -6.65 -2.26
N ALA A 181 12.12 -7.07 -1.58
CA ALA A 181 10.86 -6.33 -1.59
C ALA A 181 11.05 -4.93 -1.00
N ALA A 182 11.85 -4.80 0.06
CA ALA A 182 12.16 -3.51 0.66
C ALA A 182 13.00 -2.63 -0.28
N ALA A 183 14.03 -3.15 -0.93
CA ALA A 183 14.84 -2.39 -1.89
C ALA A 183 14.00 -1.82 -3.04
N LEU A 184 13.11 -2.64 -3.61
CA LEU A 184 12.20 -2.19 -4.65
C LEU A 184 11.20 -1.14 -4.13
N ASN A 185 10.62 -1.37 -2.96
CA ASN A 185 9.60 -0.49 -2.39
C ASN A 185 10.16 0.84 -1.85
N TYR A 186 11.37 0.82 -1.29
CA TYR A 186 12.04 2.00 -0.73
C TYR A 186 12.91 2.74 -1.73
N PHE A 187 13.47 2.10 -2.76
CA PHE A 187 14.47 2.72 -3.64
C PHE A 187 14.26 2.45 -5.14
N GLU A 188 13.28 1.61 -5.53
CA GLU A 188 13.07 1.19 -6.93
C GLU A 188 14.30 0.56 -7.58
N LYS A 189 15.15 -0.09 -6.76
CA LYS A 189 16.42 -0.68 -7.20
C LYS A 189 16.46 -2.19 -6.97
N PRO A 190 17.13 -2.95 -7.86
CA PRO A 190 17.57 -4.31 -7.52
C PRO A 190 18.62 -4.24 -6.39
N LEU A 191 18.78 -5.34 -5.65
CA LEU A 191 19.72 -5.38 -4.52
C LEU A 191 21.13 -4.94 -4.92
N SER A 192 21.62 -5.39 -6.09
CA SER A 192 22.96 -5.12 -6.61
C SER A 192 23.26 -3.63 -6.82
N GLU A 193 22.25 -2.78 -6.95
CA GLU A 193 22.39 -1.33 -7.16
C GLU A 193 22.25 -0.50 -5.88
N LEU A 194 22.04 -1.15 -4.73
CA LEU A 194 21.97 -0.46 -3.46
C LEU A 194 23.32 0.17 -3.12
N THR A 195 23.27 1.41 -2.62
CA THR A 195 24.43 2.07 -2.02
C THR A 195 24.62 1.62 -0.58
N ILE A 196 25.80 1.91 0.00
CA ILE A 196 26.08 1.65 1.43
C ILE A 196 25.04 2.34 2.33
N ALA A 197 24.63 3.57 2.00
CA ALA A 197 23.65 4.31 2.78
C ALA A 197 22.25 3.67 2.72
N GLU A 198 21.84 3.18 1.54
CA GLU A 198 20.56 2.49 1.34
C GLU A 198 20.55 1.12 2.03
N ALA A 199 21.62 0.32 1.88
CA ALA A 199 21.80 -0.94 2.58
C ALA A 199 21.80 -0.77 4.11
N ALA A 200 22.54 0.22 4.62
CA ALA A 200 22.55 0.55 6.05
C ALA A 200 21.18 1.04 6.56
N TYR A 201 20.38 1.69 5.70
CA TYR A 201 19.02 2.06 6.04
C TYR A 201 18.11 0.83 6.14
N LEU A 202 18.19 -0.11 5.19
CA LEU A 202 17.43 -1.36 5.28
C LEU A 202 17.80 -2.14 6.56
N ALA A 203 19.10 -2.25 6.87
CA ALA A 203 19.59 -2.89 8.09
C ALA A 203 19.22 -2.14 9.40
N ALA A 204 18.79 -0.87 9.32
CA ALA A 204 18.33 -0.12 10.48
C ALA A 204 16.88 -0.44 10.89
N LEU A 205 16.08 -1.01 9.98
CA LEU A 205 14.63 -1.22 10.14
C LEU A 205 14.24 -2.39 11.05
N PRO A 206 14.90 -3.58 11.02
CA PRO A 206 14.53 -4.77 11.80
C PRO A 206 14.07 -4.51 13.25
N LYS A 207 14.83 -3.67 13.96
CA LYS A 207 14.58 -3.35 15.37
C LYS A 207 13.23 -2.68 15.63
N ALA A 208 12.82 -1.76 14.76
CA ALA A 208 11.55 -1.03 14.90
C ALA A 208 11.20 -0.26 13.61
N PRO A 209 10.63 -0.91 12.58
CA PRO A 209 10.39 -0.28 11.27
C PRO A 209 9.56 1.01 11.36
N ASN A 210 8.55 1.02 12.24
CA ASN A 210 7.69 2.20 12.46
C ASN A 210 8.42 3.38 13.14
N ASN A 211 9.42 3.13 13.99
CA ASN A 211 10.19 4.18 14.65
C ASN A 211 11.23 4.83 13.74
N TYR A 212 11.64 4.12 12.70
CA TYR A 212 12.62 4.56 11.69
C TYR A 212 11.97 4.81 10.33
N HIS A 213 10.67 5.14 10.34
CA HIS A 213 9.91 5.43 9.14
C HIS A 213 10.51 6.64 8.39
N PRO A 214 10.80 6.52 7.07
CA PRO A 214 11.66 7.48 6.36
C PRO A 214 11.00 8.86 6.24
N PHE A 215 9.67 8.88 6.22
CA PHE A 215 8.88 10.11 6.17
C PHE A 215 8.48 10.61 7.57
N ARG A 216 7.73 9.79 8.33
CA ARG A 216 7.16 10.17 9.64
C ARG A 216 8.21 10.51 10.70
N LYS A 217 9.37 9.86 10.66
CA LYS A 217 10.44 9.99 11.67
C LYS A 217 11.82 10.11 10.98
N ARG A 218 11.91 10.91 9.91
CA ARG A 218 13.10 11.07 9.06
C ARG A 218 14.40 11.28 9.83
N ALA A 219 14.43 12.24 10.77
CA ALA A 219 15.63 12.51 11.57
C ALA A 219 16.09 11.28 12.36
N ARG A 220 15.16 10.50 12.95
CA ARG A 220 15.49 9.25 13.66
C ARG A 220 15.93 8.15 12.69
N ALA A 221 15.34 8.09 11.51
CA ALA A 221 15.71 7.17 10.44
C ALA A 221 17.16 7.40 9.99
N ILE A 222 17.52 8.65 9.69
CA ILE A 222 18.88 9.06 9.31
C ILE A 222 19.88 8.78 10.43
N ALA A 223 19.54 9.15 11.67
CA ALA A 223 20.41 8.88 12.82
C ALA A 223 20.66 7.37 13.00
N ARG A 224 19.63 6.54 12.82
CA ARG A 224 19.78 5.07 12.93
C ARG A 224 20.56 4.48 11.77
N ARG A 225 20.34 4.93 10.53
CA ARG A 225 21.15 4.55 9.36
C ARG A 225 22.62 4.88 9.60
N ASN A 226 22.91 6.10 10.04
CA ASN A 226 24.29 6.55 10.29
C ASN A 226 24.94 5.77 11.43
N TRP A 227 24.16 5.34 12.44
CA TRP A 227 24.64 4.40 13.45
C TRP A 227 25.04 3.05 12.83
N VAL A 228 24.24 2.50 11.91
CA VAL A 228 24.61 1.25 11.19
C VAL A 228 25.87 1.44 10.36
N ILE A 229 26.00 2.55 9.63
CA ILE A 229 27.22 2.87 8.86
C ILE A 229 28.45 2.92 9.79
N GLY A 230 28.32 3.53 10.96
CA GLY A 230 29.37 3.54 11.98
C GLY A 230 29.76 2.13 12.43
N ARG A 231 28.78 1.26 12.65
CA ARG A 231 29.03 -0.16 12.98
C ARG A 231 29.73 -0.92 11.86
N MET A 232 29.36 -0.67 10.60
CA MET A 232 30.03 -1.28 9.45
C MET A 232 31.51 -0.87 9.40
N ARG A 233 31.82 0.40 9.70
CA ARG A 233 33.20 0.88 9.79
C ARG A 233 33.95 0.22 10.96
N ASP A 234 33.35 0.22 12.16
CA ASP A 234 33.99 -0.34 13.35
C ASP A 234 34.26 -1.84 13.22
N ASN A 235 33.45 -2.55 12.42
CA ASN A 235 33.66 -3.97 12.09
C ASN A 235 34.58 -4.19 10.87
N GLY A 236 35.07 -3.13 10.22
CA GLY A 236 36.00 -3.22 9.09
C GLY A 236 35.36 -3.53 7.73
N TYR A 237 34.03 -3.46 7.59
CA TYR A 237 33.34 -3.71 6.31
C TYR A 237 33.42 -2.54 5.34
N VAL A 238 33.61 -1.32 5.84
CA VAL A 238 33.78 -0.10 5.03
C VAL A 238 34.92 0.74 5.58
N THR A 239 35.59 1.48 4.71
CA THR A 239 36.64 2.43 5.11
C THR A 239 36.03 3.66 5.80
N ASP A 240 36.82 4.39 6.60
CA ASP A 240 36.34 5.63 7.24
C ASP A 240 35.90 6.69 6.20
N MET A 241 36.55 6.72 5.03
CA MET A 241 36.15 7.58 3.91
C MET A 241 34.78 7.20 3.34
N GLN A 242 34.57 5.91 3.07
CA GLN A 242 33.27 5.40 2.60
C GLN A 242 32.16 5.64 3.61
N ALA A 243 32.44 5.43 4.90
CA ALA A 243 31.49 5.67 5.98
C ALA A 243 31.07 7.14 6.06
N ARG A 244 32.02 8.08 5.99
CA ARG A 244 31.73 9.52 5.98
C ARG A 244 30.94 9.93 4.74
N ALA A 245 31.33 9.44 3.56
CA ALA A 245 30.62 9.72 2.31
C ALA A 245 29.17 9.20 2.34
N ALA A 246 28.95 7.96 2.79
CA ALA A 246 27.62 7.38 2.92
C ALA A 246 26.76 8.08 3.98
N ALA A 247 27.34 8.46 5.13
CA ALA A 247 26.61 9.15 6.18
C ALA A 247 26.16 10.57 5.78
N ALA A 248 26.89 11.22 4.87
CA ALA A 248 26.57 12.54 4.33
C ALA A 248 25.45 12.52 3.28
N GLN A 249 25.12 11.35 2.69
CA GLN A 249 24.02 11.23 1.74
C GLN A 249 22.67 11.47 2.42
N ASP A 250 21.75 12.15 1.75
CA ASP A 250 20.38 12.28 2.24
C ASP A 250 19.61 10.95 2.08
N LEU A 251 18.55 10.75 2.86
CA LEU A 251 17.69 9.56 2.76
C LEU A 251 16.60 9.78 1.72
N VAL A 252 16.93 9.58 0.44
CA VAL A 252 15.95 9.63 -0.65
C VAL A 252 15.32 8.26 -0.80
N VAL A 253 14.01 8.17 -0.62
CA VAL A 253 13.25 6.95 -0.85
C VAL A 253 12.36 7.12 -2.06
N ALA A 254 12.24 6.06 -2.87
CA ALA A 254 11.36 5.98 -4.00
C ALA A 254 9.95 6.32 -3.56
N ASP A 255 9.41 7.19 -4.36
CA ASP A 255 8.08 7.66 -4.23
C ASP A 255 7.29 6.50 -4.94
N ARG A 256 6.36 5.80 -4.25
CA ARG A 256 5.49 4.66 -4.69
C ARG A 256 5.44 4.38 -6.22
N PRO A 257 5.55 3.12 -6.69
CA PRO A 257 5.50 2.84 -8.13
C PRO A 257 4.13 3.21 -8.71
N ALA A 258 4.14 4.13 -9.68
CA ALA A 258 3.01 4.52 -10.50
C ALA A 258 2.56 3.42 -11.49
N SER A 259 3.24 2.28 -11.53
CA SER A 259 3.07 1.25 -12.56
C SER A 259 1.70 0.57 -12.52
N LEU A 260 1.18 0.21 -11.34
CA LEU A 260 -0.06 -0.56 -11.22
C LEU A 260 -1.33 0.26 -11.46
N ARG A 261 -1.32 1.57 -11.20
CA ARG A 261 -2.48 2.47 -11.44
C ARG A 261 -2.46 3.14 -12.82
N ARG A 262 -1.44 2.87 -13.65
CA ARG A 262 -1.25 3.55 -14.93
C ARG A 262 -2.44 3.40 -15.88
N PHE A 263 -3.18 2.30 -15.77
CA PHE A 263 -4.22 1.92 -16.72
C PHE A 263 -5.64 2.20 -16.23
N ASN A 264 -5.83 2.69 -15.00
CA ASN A 264 -7.16 2.88 -14.37
C ASN A 264 -8.08 1.66 -14.58
N ALA A 265 -7.53 0.47 -14.32
CA ALA A 265 -8.16 -0.82 -14.59
C ALA A 265 -8.67 -1.51 -13.32
N GLU A 266 -8.88 -0.75 -12.23
CA GLU A 266 -9.15 -1.30 -10.89
C GLU A 266 -10.38 -2.21 -10.86
N TYR A 267 -11.48 -1.83 -11.53
CA TYR A 267 -12.67 -2.68 -11.62
C TYR A 267 -12.39 -4.00 -12.36
N PHE A 268 -11.66 -3.96 -13.48
CA PHE A 268 -11.31 -5.15 -14.24
C PHE A 268 -10.38 -6.07 -13.43
N VAL A 269 -9.35 -5.48 -12.82
CA VAL A 269 -8.37 -6.17 -11.97
C VAL A 269 -9.07 -6.83 -10.79
N GLU A 270 -9.99 -6.14 -10.12
CA GLU A 270 -10.75 -6.70 -9.02
C GLU A 270 -11.64 -7.87 -9.47
N GLU A 271 -12.24 -7.80 -10.66
CA GLU A 271 -13.00 -8.92 -11.21
C GLU A 271 -12.10 -10.13 -11.52
N VAL A 272 -10.90 -9.90 -12.07
CA VAL A 272 -9.89 -10.95 -12.25
C VAL A 272 -9.51 -11.57 -10.91
N ARG A 273 -9.32 -10.76 -9.86
CA ARG A 273 -9.03 -11.25 -8.51
C ARG A 273 -10.14 -12.16 -8.00
N ARG A 274 -11.41 -11.76 -8.17
CA ARG A 274 -12.59 -12.56 -7.76
C ARG A 274 -12.68 -13.88 -8.51
N GLU A 275 -12.44 -13.86 -9.81
CA GLU A 275 -12.48 -15.07 -10.65
C GLU A 275 -11.35 -16.04 -10.28
N VAL A 276 -10.12 -15.56 -10.15
CA VAL A 276 -8.96 -16.39 -9.76
C VAL A 276 -9.13 -16.91 -8.33
N TYR A 277 -9.69 -16.10 -7.42
CA TYR A 277 -10.04 -16.55 -6.07
C TYR A 277 -11.05 -17.70 -6.11
N ALA A 278 -12.10 -17.60 -6.94
CA ALA A 278 -13.11 -18.65 -7.07
C ALA A 278 -12.52 -19.96 -7.65
N LEU A 279 -11.56 -19.86 -8.58
CA LEU A 279 -10.94 -21.03 -9.22
C LEU A 279 -9.87 -21.72 -8.35
N TYR A 280 -9.02 -20.95 -7.67
CA TYR A 280 -7.82 -21.48 -7.00
C TYR A 280 -7.80 -21.28 -5.47
N GLY A 281 -8.76 -20.54 -4.93
CA GLY A 281 -8.82 -20.19 -3.52
C GLY A 281 -7.78 -19.15 -3.08
N GLU A 282 -7.92 -18.73 -1.83
CA GLU A 282 -7.12 -17.66 -1.22
C GLU A 282 -5.61 -17.97 -1.22
N ARG A 283 -5.24 -19.18 -0.77
CA ARG A 283 -3.84 -19.58 -0.58
C ARG A 283 -3.05 -19.49 -1.89
N GLN A 284 -3.63 -19.98 -2.98
CA GLN A 284 -2.96 -19.98 -4.27
C GLN A 284 -2.92 -18.58 -4.89
N LEU A 285 -4.00 -17.80 -4.75
CA LEU A 285 -4.04 -16.42 -5.27
C LEU A 285 -3.00 -15.53 -4.59
N TYR A 286 -2.90 -15.55 -3.25
CA TYR A 286 -2.07 -14.59 -2.52
C TYR A 286 -0.67 -15.09 -2.15
N GLY A 287 -0.40 -16.38 -2.32
CA GLY A 287 0.90 -16.99 -1.98
C GLY A 287 1.44 -18.00 -2.97
N GLY A 288 0.68 -18.36 -4.01
CA GLY A 288 1.05 -19.39 -4.97
C GLY A 288 1.90 -18.91 -6.16
N GLY A 289 2.21 -17.61 -6.25
CA GLY A 289 3.04 -17.07 -7.33
C GLY A 289 2.44 -17.21 -8.73
N LEU A 290 1.12 -17.10 -8.88
CA LEU A 290 0.46 -17.28 -10.17
C LEU A 290 0.89 -16.21 -11.18
N SER A 291 1.15 -16.64 -12.42
CA SER A 291 1.25 -15.74 -13.57
C SER A 291 -0.09 -15.71 -14.30
N ILE A 292 -0.82 -14.61 -14.13
CA ILE A 292 -2.18 -14.44 -14.65
C ILE A 292 -2.09 -13.60 -15.93
N ARG A 293 -2.47 -14.17 -17.07
CA ARG A 293 -2.61 -13.43 -18.33
C ARG A 293 -4.07 -13.14 -18.60
N THR A 294 -4.42 -11.86 -18.62
CA THR A 294 -5.81 -11.41 -18.77
C THR A 294 -6.14 -11.07 -20.24
N THR A 295 -7.40 -10.77 -20.49
CA THR A 295 -7.91 -10.31 -21.78
C THR A 295 -7.85 -8.80 -21.96
N LEU A 296 -7.46 -8.05 -20.92
CA LEU A 296 -7.47 -6.59 -20.91
C LEU A 296 -6.65 -6.02 -22.08
N ASN A 297 -7.27 -5.18 -22.88
CA ASN A 297 -6.60 -4.31 -23.82
C ASN A 297 -6.44 -2.93 -23.16
N THR A 298 -5.20 -2.50 -22.94
CA THR A 298 -4.89 -1.27 -22.20
C THR A 298 -5.38 -0.01 -22.90
N ASP A 299 -5.41 0.00 -24.23
CA ASP A 299 -5.87 1.14 -25.02
C ASP A 299 -7.39 1.25 -24.95
N PHE A 300 -8.09 0.12 -25.07
CA PHE A 300 -9.55 0.08 -24.92
C PHE A 300 -9.98 0.42 -23.50
N GLN A 301 -9.22 -0.02 -22.49
CA GLN A 301 -9.50 0.32 -21.09
C GLN A 301 -9.42 1.84 -20.85
N LYS A 302 -8.37 2.49 -21.38
CA LYS A 302 -8.22 3.94 -21.28
C LYS A 302 -9.39 4.68 -21.94
N LEU A 303 -9.76 4.27 -23.16
CA LEU A 303 -10.88 4.86 -23.88
C LEU A 303 -12.20 4.64 -23.16
N ALA A 304 -12.48 3.41 -22.70
CA ALA A 304 -13.70 3.08 -21.97
C ALA A 304 -13.85 3.92 -20.70
N GLN A 305 -12.79 4.06 -19.91
CA GLN A 305 -12.80 4.86 -18.69
C GLN A 305 -13.06 6.35 -19.00
N GLN A 306 -12.39 6.89 -20.01
CA GLN A 306 -12.56 8.28 -20.43
C GLN A 306 -13.97 8.54 -20.96
N SER A 307 -14.49 7.67 -21.83
CA SER A 307 -15.84 7.77 -22.38
C SER A 307 -16.91 7.69 -21.30
N LEU A 308 -16.79 6.74 -20.35
CA LEU A 308 -17.74 6.61 -19.25
C LEU A 308 -17.72 7.86 -18.36
N ARG A 309 -16.54 8.34 -17.96
CA ARG A 309 -16.41 9.55 -17.13
C ARG A 309 -16.98 10.78 -17.81
N ASN A 310 -16.59 11.03 -19.06
CA ASN A 310 -17.10 12.16 -19.84
C ASN A 310 -18.62 12.09 -20.00
N GLY A 311 -19.18 10.92 -20.31
CA GLY A 311 -20.63 10.76 -20.47
C GLY A 311 -21.40 11.02 -19.17
N ILE A 312 -20.88 10.56 -18.03
CA ILE A 312 -21.44 10.81 -16.70
C ILE A 312 -21.32 12.30 -16.34
N GLU A 313 -20.15 12.92 -16.53
CA GLU A 313 -19.93 14.36 -16.28
C GLU A 313 -20.87 15.21 -17.14
N ASP A 314 -20.99 14.92 -18.43
CA ASP A 314 -21.84 15.67 -19.34
C ASP A 314 -23.32 15.53 -18.96
N TYR A 315 -23.76 14.33 -18.57
CA TYR A 315 -25.11 14.12 -18.05
C TYR A 315 -25.35 14.92 -16.77
N ASP A 316 -24.41 14.87 -15.83
CA ASP A 316 -24.49 15.57 -14.54
C ASP A 316 -24.56 17.09 -14.73
N ARG A 317 -23.69 17.64 -15.60
CA ARG A 317 -23.69 19.06 -15.98
C ARG A 317 -24.97 19.48 -16.67
N ARG A 318 -25.61 18.58 -17.43
CA ARG A 318 -26.95 18.81 -18.00
C ARG A 318 -28.06 18.89 -16.94
N GLN A 319 -27.85 18.41 -15.72
CA GLN A 319 -28.80 18.59 -14.61
C GLN A 319 -28.59 19.90 -13.83
N GLY A 320 -27.41 20.54 -13.97
CA GLY A 320 -27.08 21.81 -13.32
C GLY A 320 -26.14 21.66 -12.13
N TYR A 321 -25.68 22.79 -11.61
CA TYR A 321 -24.81 22.87 -10.45
C TYR A 321 -25.60 22.74 -9.15
N ARG A 322 -25.07 21.96 -8.22
CA ARG A 322 -25.65 21.64 -6.91
C ARG A 322 -25.06 22.47 -5.77
N GLY A 323 -24.07 23.31 -6.05
CA GLY A 323 -23.37 24.09 -5.03
C GLY A 323 -22.00 23.52 -4.68
N PRO A 324 -21.26 24.20 -3.78
CA PRO A 324 -19.95 23.78 -3.33
C PRO A 324 -20.02 22.48 -2.52
N VAL A 325 -18.87 21.81 -2.37
CA VAL A 325 -18.72 20.62 -1.53
C VAL A 325 -18.95 20.94 -0.06
N ALA A 326 -18.46 22.10 0.38
CA ALA A 326 -18.61 22.67 1.71
C ALA A 326 -18.33 24.17 1.65
N GLU A 327 -18.53 24.87 2.77
CA GLU A 327 -18.18 26.29 2.93
C GLU A 327 -17.30 26.42 4.19
N LEU A 328 -16.14 27.06 4.09
CA LEU A 328 -15.28 27.34 5.23
C LEU A 328 -15.76 28.60 5.96
N GLU A 329 -15.88 28.53 7.29
CA GLU A 329 -16.24 29.69 8.12
C GLU A 329 -15.11 30.73 8.17
N THR A 330 -13.85 30.28 8.10
CA THR A 330 -12.66 31.13 8.11
C THR A 330 -11.63 30.66 7.08
N LEU A 331 -10.94 31.61 6.47
CA LEU A 331 -9.82 31.35 5.56
C LEU A 331 -8.47 31.28 6.28
N GLU A 332 -8.42 31.44 7.60
CA GLU A 332 -7.21 31.21 8.37
C GLU A 332 -6.78 29.74 8.27
N ALA A 333 -5.52 29.49 7.91
CA ALA A 333 -4.97 28.14 7.71
C ALA A 333 -5.83 27.24 6.80
N TRP A 334 -6.48 27.80 5.78
CA TRP A 334 -7.38 27.08 4.88
C TRP A 334 -6.75 25.82 4.26
N TRP A 335 -5.42 25.83 4.03
CA TRP A 335 -4.72 24.68 3.44
C TRP A 335 -4.76 23.46 4.37
N GLU A 336 -4.69 23.67 5.70
CA GLU A 336 -4.81 22.62 6.71
C GLU A 336 -6.24 22.08 6.75
N GLN A 337 -7.24 22.97 6.74
CA GLN A 337 -8.66 22.58 6.72
C GLN A 337 -8.99 21.71 5.51
N LEU A 338 -8.48 22.06 4.32
CA LEU A 338 -8.67 21.24 3.11
C LEU A 338 -8.04 19.85 3.24
N THR A 339 -7.02 19.64 4.07
CA THR A 339 -6.41 18.32 4.26
C THR A 339 -7.34 17.31 4.90
N GLU A 340 -8.27 17.76 5.74
CA GLU A 340 -9.21 16.92 6.49
C GLU A 340 -10.31 16.30 5.63
N PHE A 341 -10.59 16.88 4.46
CA PHE A 341 -11.61 16.37 3.55
C PHE A 341 -11.20 14.99 2.98
N PRO A 342 -12.04 13.96 3.14
CA PRO A 342 -11.82 12.68 2.49
C PRO A 342 -12.02 12.86 0.97
N ILE A 343 -11.01 12.50 0.18
CA ILE A 343 -11.10 12.57 -1.27
C ILE A 343 -10.88 11.22 -1.92
N ALA A 344 -11.56 11.02 -3.05
CA ALA A 344 -11.23 9.98 -4.00
C ALA A 344 -9.86 10.27 -4.64
N THR A 345 -9.00 9.25 -4.67
CA THR A 345 -7.60 9.36 -5.13
C THR A 345 -7.43 9.16 -6.63
N ASP A 346 -8.50 8.78 -7.33
CA ASP A 346 -8.52 8.44 -8.76
C ASP A 346 -9.27 9.48 -9.60
N LEU A 347 -9.54 10.67 -9.05
CA LEU A 347 -10.19 11.80 -9.73
C LEU A 347 -9.22 12.71 -10.50
N ALA A 348 -7.94 12.35 -10.58
CA ALA A 348 -6.97 13.13 -11.35
C ALA A 348 -7.48 13.42 -12.78
N PRO A 349 -7.30 14.65 -13.31
CA PRO A 349 -6.49 15.75 -12.76
C PRO A 349 -7.24 16.69 -11.78
N TRP A 350 -8.40 16.29 -11.24
CA TRP A 350 -9.17 17.18 -10.37
C TRP A 350 -8.48 17.38 -9.02
N ARG A 351 -8.58 18.60 -8.50
CA ARG A 351 -8.13 19.01 -7.17
C ARG A 351 -9.28 19.65 -6.41
N LEU A 352 -9.28 19.47 -5.10
CA LEU A 352 -10.16 20.23 -4.21
C LEU A 352 -9.52 21.61 -4.00
N ALA A 353 -10.33 22.66 -3.95
CA ALA A 353 -9.86 24.02 -3.77
C ALA A 353 -10.84 24.81 -2.91
N VAL A 354 -10.36 25.88 -2.27
CA VAL A 354 -11.21 26.88 -1.61
C VAL A 354 -11.20 28.17 -2.43
N VAL A 355 -12.34 28.85 -2.52
CA VAL A 355 -12.44 30.18 -3.11
C VAL A 355 -11.96 31.21 -2.09
N LEU A 356 -10.85 31.88 -2.40
CA LEU A 356 -10.20 32.88 -1.54
C LEU A 356 -10.80 34.27 -1.73
N SER A 357 -11.16 34.62 -2.97
CA SER A 357 -11.85 35.86 -3.30
C SER A 357 -12.55 35.77 -4.65
N VAL A 358 -13.57 36.60 -4.83
CA VAL A 358 -14.28 36.78 -6.10
C VAL A 358 -14.12 38.23 -6.54
N ASP A 359 -13.51 38.42 -7.70
CA ASP A 359 -13.35 39.71 -8.37
C ASP A 359 -14.48 39.90 -9.38
N GLU A 360 -15.40 40.82 -9.07
CA GLU A 360 -16.56 41.12 -9.90
C GLU A 360 -16.22 41.95 -11.15
N GLU A 361 -15.16 42.76 -11.11
CA GLU A 361 -14.74 43.58 -12.25
C GLU A 361 -14.06 42.69 -13.30
N ALA A 362 -13.13 41.84 -12.85
CA ALA A 362 -12.43 40.89 -13.71
C ALA A 362 -13.27 39.64 -14.06
N ASN A 363 -14.38 39.40 -13.35
CA ASN A 363 -15.18 38.17 -13.42
C ASN A 363 -14.33 36.90 -13.21
N GLN A 364 -13.49 36.93 -12.18
CA GLN A 364 -12.57 35.87 -11.82
C GLN A 364 -12.73 35.48 -10.35
N ALA A 365 -12.38 34.24 -10.00
CA ALA A 365 -12.28 33.79 -8.63
C ALA A 365 -10.85 33.28 -8.37
N ASN A 366 -10.20 33.82 -7.33
CA ASN A 366 -8.91 33.31 -6.87
C ASN A 366 -9.16 32.10 -5.97
N ILE A 367 -8.44 31.02 -6.22
CA ILE A 367 -8.60 29.77 -5.51
C ILE A 367 -7.29 29.31 -4.86
N GLY A 368 -7.42 28.73 -3.69
CA GLY A 368 -6.36 28.02 -3.00
C GLY A 368 -6.54 26.52 -3.18
N LEU A 369 -5.56 25.85 -3.79
CA LEU A 369 -5.65 24.43 -4.06
C LEU A 369 -5.23 23.63 -2.83
N ARG A 370 -5.97 22.54 -2.56
CA ARG A 370 -5.57 21.56 -1.54
C ARG A 370 -4.13 21.11 -1.81
N PRO A 371 -3.24 21.14 -0.81
CA PRO A 371 -1.88 20.67 -0.99
C PRO A 371 -1.86 19.23 -1.50
N ARG A 372 -0.86 18.91 -2.32
CA ARG A 372 -0.73 17.56 -2.86
C ARG A 372 -0.31 16.62 -1.74
N ILE A 373 -0.85 15.40 -1.77
CA ILE A 373 -0.38 14.35 -0.88
C ILE A 373 0.87 13.75 -1.51
N THR A 374 2.01 13.97 -0.87
CA THR A 374 3.25 13.25 -1.12
C THR A 374 3.05 11.76 -0.86
N ARG A 375 3.88 10.89 -1.45
CA ARG A 375 3.68 9.43 -1.32
C ARG A 375 3.93 8.91 0.11
N ALA A 376 4.47 9.77 0.98
CA ALA A 376 4.51 9.61 2.44
C ALA A 376 3.15 9.65 3.16
N ARG A 377 2.04 9.89 2.43
CA ARG A 377 0.74 10.30 2.99
C ARG A 377 0.85 11.57 3.84
N ARG A 378 1.66 12.51 3.38
CA ARG A 378 1.79 13.85 3.97
C ARG A 378 1.45 14.88 2.91
N PHE A 379 0.86 15.97 3.35
CA PHE A 379 0.65 17.14 2.50
C PHE A 379 1.99 17.84 2.26
N GLU A 380 2.19 18.32 1.04
CA GLU A 380 3.29 19.24 0.73
C GLU A 380 3.10 20.53 1.52
N ASP A 381 4.21 21.14 1.96
CA ASP A 381 4.18 22.45 2.62
C ASP A 381 3.88 23.57 1.61
N ARG A 382 4.07 23.29 0.32
CA ARG A 382 3.75 24.20 -0.77
C ARG A 382 2.24 24.29 -0.94
N VAL A 383 1.78 25.53 -0.96
CA VAL A 383 0.40 25.89 -1.27
C VAL A 383 0.36 26.41 -2.70
N ASP A 384 -0.45 25.78 -3.54
CA ASP A 384 -0.65 26.23 -4.91
C ASP A 384 -1.88 27.13 -4.99
N LEU A 385 -1.79 28.17 -5.81
CA LEU A 385 -2.90 29.06 -6.11
C LEU A 385 -3.32 28.87 -7.57
N GLY A 386 -4.51 29.36 -7.90
CA GLY A 386 -5.01 29.37 -9.26
C GLY A 386 -6.16 30.34 -9.43
N VAL A 387 -6.62 30.48 -10.66
CA VAL A 387 -7.74 31.36 -11.00
C VAL A 387 -8.80 30.60 -11.80
N ILE A 388 -10.07 30.85 -11.50
CA ILE A 388 -11.20 30.41 -12.33
C ILE A 388 -11.74 31.62 -13.09
N ASP A 389 -11.79 31.50 -14.42
CA ASP A 389 -12.43 32.49 -15.28
C ASP A 389 -13.95 32.24 -15.40
N LEU A 390 -14.71 33.26 -15.83
CA LEU A 390 -16.16 33.11 -16.05
C LEU A 390 -16.50 31.94 -16.98
N ALA A 391 -15.65 31.64 -17.97
CA ALA A 391 -15.86 30.51 -18.88
C ALA A 391 -15.84 29.15 -18.16
N GLY A 392 -15.00 29.00 -17.13
CA GLY A 392 -14.89 27.82 -16.28
C GLY A 392 -16.14 27.52 -15.45
N VAL A 393 -17.03 28.49 -15.25
CA VAL A 393 -18.28 28.35 -14.48
C VAL A 393 -19.56 28.48 -15.32
N LYS A 394 -19.49 28.81 -16.62
CA LYS A 394 -20.68 29.05 -17.46
C LYS A 394 -21.71 27.91 -17.47
N TRP A 395 -21.24 26.66 -17.31
CA TRP A 395 -22.11 25.49 -17.29
C TRP A 395 -22.93 25.39 -15.99
N ALA A 396 -22.44 26.00 -14.91
CA ALA A 396 -22.88 25.81 -13.52
C ALA A 396 -24.18 26.59 -13.18
N ARG A 397 -25.17 26.47 -14.06
CA ARG A 397 -26.52 27.01 -13.85
C ARG A 397 -27.20 26.20 -12.74
N ALA A 398 -27.92 26.87 -11.85
CA ALA A 398 -28.64 26.22 -10.76
C ALA A 398 -29.56 25.09 -11.25
N LYS A 399 -29.48 23.94 -10.58
CA LYS A 399 -30.37 22.78 -10.78
C LYS A 399 -31.84 23.18 -10.56
N PRO A 400 -32.80 22.63 -11.32
CA PRO A 400 -34.21 22.81 -11.03
C PRO A 400 -34.59 22.23 -9.66
N SER A 401 -35.24 23.04 -8.83
CA SER A 401 -35.73 22.67 -7.50
C SER A 401 -37.08 23.35 -7.22
N PRO A 402 -38.00 22.71 -6.48
CA PRO A 402 -39.19 23.38 -5.97
C PRO A 402 -38.86 24.67 -5.19
N GLU A 403 -37.72 24.68 -4.51
CA GLU A 403 -37.27 25.80 -3.67
C GLU A 403 -36.84 27.03 -4.47
N ASN A 404 -36.32 26.83 -5.69
CA ASN A 404 -35.85 27.93 -6.55
C ASN A 404 -36.78 28.23 -7.73
N GLY A 405 -37.90 27.50 -7.86
CA GLY A 405 -38.93 27.73 -8.87
C GLY A 405 -38.52 27.40 -10.31
N TYR A 406 -37.33 26.85 -10.56
CA TYR A 406 -36.89 26.53 -11.91
C TYR A 406 -37.46 25.20 -12.38
N LYS A 407 -38.16 25.21 -13.53
CA LYS A 407 -38.69 24.00 -14.18
C LYS A 407 -37.67 23.24 -15.05
N ILE A 408 -36.58 23.91 -15.45
CA ILE A 408 -35.56 23.33 -16.35
C ILE A 408 -34.13 23.60 -15.85
N LYS A 409 -33.64 24.84 -15.94
CA LYS A 409 -32.36 25.29 -15.39
C LYS A 409 -32.44 26.77 -15.06
N GLY A 410 -31.71 27.20 -14.03
CA GLY A 410 -31.56 28.63 -13.68
C GLY A 410 -31.01 29.49 -14.83
N PRO A 411 -30.99 30.82 -14.74
CA PRO A 411 -30.58 31.72 -15.83
C PRO A 411 -29.13 31.49 -16.31
N ARG A 412 -28.76 32.10 -17.45
CA ARG A 412 -27.37 32.10 -17.91
C ARG A 412 -26.47 32.86 -16.92
N ILE A 413 -25.31 32.29 -16.63
CA ILE A 413 -24.30 32.91 -15.76
C ILE A 413 -23.67 34.11 -16.49
N LYS A 414 -23.72 35.27 -15.85
CA LYS A 414 -23.17 36.55 -16.31
C LYS A 414 -22.06 37.09 -15.40
N ARG A 415 -22.07 36.72 -14.11
CA ARG A 415 -21.10 37.16 -13.10
C ARG A 415 -20.61 35.99 -12.26
N MET A 416 -19.40 36.09 -11.73
CA MET A 416 -18.79 35.02 -10.92
C MET A 416 -19.54 34.79 -9.60
N SER A 417 -19.95 35.86 -8.90
CA SER A 417 -20.78 35.80 -7.68
C SER A 417 -22.09 35.03 -7.79
N GLN A 418 -22.58 34.77 -9.01
CA GLN A 418 -23.78 33.96 -9.21
C GLN A 418 -23.55 32.46 -8.98
N VAL A 419 -22.29 32.03 -8.99
CA VAL A 419 -21.90 30.61 -8.89
C VAL A 419 -21.03 30.36 -7.67
N LEU A 420 -20.05 31.24 -7.42
CA LEU A 420 -19.03 31.05 -6.39
C LEU A 420 -19.07 32.19 -5.37
N LYS A 421 -18.77 31.84 -4.12
CA LYS A 421 -18.59 32.77 -3.01
C LYS A 421 -17.26 32.49 -2.30
N THR A 422 -16.72 33.52 -1.66
CA THR A 422 -15.55 33.35 -0.78
C THR A 422 -15.87 32.33 0.32
N GLY A 423 -14.95 31.39 0.55
CA GLY A 423 -15.13 30.27 1.50
C GLY A 423 -15.64 28.98 0.85
N ASP A 424 -16.16 29.01 -0.38
CA ASP A 424 -16.65 27.82 -1.07
C ASP A 424 -15.52 26.81 -1.30
N VAL A 425 -15.72 25.56 -0.86
CA VAL A 425 -14.86 24.43 -1.17
C VAL A 425 -15.40 23.72 -2.41
N ILE A 426 -14.61 23.68 -3.48
CA ILE A 426 -15.04 23.25 -4.81
C ILE A 426 -14.05 22.28 -5.45
N TRP A 427 -14.56 21.46 -6.37
CA TRP A 427 -13.72 20.66 -7.26
C TRP A 427 -13.30 21.50 -8.47
N VAL A 428 -12.03 21.42 -8.82
CA VAL A 428 -11.45 22.14 -9.97
C VAL A 428 -10.56 21.23 -10.80
N SER A 429 -10.39 21.56 -12.07
CA SER A 429 -9.43 20.90 -12.97
C SER A 429 -8.70 21.97 -13.76
N GLU A 430 -7.40 21.78 -13.98
CA GLU A 430 -6.59 22.67 -14.83
C GLU A 430 -7.17 22.76 -16.25
N LYS A 431 -7.07 23.95 -16.84
CA LYS A 431 -7.52 24.32 -18.19
C LYS A 431 -6.29 24.84 -18.97
N GLY A 432 -5.49 23.92 -19.49
CA GLY A 432 -4.23 24.26 -20.16
C GLY A 432 -3.10 24.56 -19.16
N ASP A 433 -2.11 25.34 -19.61
CA ASP A 433 -0.83 25.48 -18.88
C ASP A 433 -0.73 26.77 -18.01
N ASP A 434 -1.75 27.62 -17.97
CA ASP A 434 -1.67 28.99 -17.42
C ASP A 434 -2.19 29.16 -15.97
N GLU A 435 -2.15 28.11 -15.13
CA GLU A 435 -2.74 28.14 -13.76
C GLU A 435 -4.24 28.54 -13.74
N ILE A 436 -4.91 28.39 -14.89
CA ILE A 436 -6.35 28.61 -15.04
C ILE A 436 -7.07 27.30 -14.79
N TYR A 437 -8.15 27.36 -14.01
CA TYR A 437 -8.95 26.22 -13.60
C TYR A 437 -10.39 26.36 -14.05
N ALA A 438 -11.06 25.21 -14.21
CA ALA A 438 -12.49 25.12 -14.46
C ALA A 438 -13.21 24.40 -13.31
N LEU A 439 -14.40 24.88 -12.97
CA LEU A 439 -15.25 24.27 -11.95
C LEU A 439 -15.70 22.88 -12.40
N LYS A 440 -15.56 21.94 -11.47
CA LYS A 440 -15.98 20.54 -11.57
C LYS A 440 -16.99 20.23 -10.47
N GLN A 441 -17.77 19.18 -10.70
CA GLN A 441 -18.77 18.71 -9.76
C GLN A 441 -18.72 17.19 -9.77
N LEU A 442 -18.58 16.58 -8.60
CA LEU A 442 -18.61 15.13 -8.48
C LEU A 442 -20.02 14.63 -8.86
N PRO A 443 -20.16 13.75 -9.86
CA PRO A 443 -21.47 13.26 -10.27
C PRO A 443 -22.13 12.39 -9.19
N GLU A 444 -23.42 12.61 -8.94
CA GLU A 444 -24.23 11.71 -8.09
C GLU A 444 -24.68 10.47 -8.87
N VAL A 445 -24.93 10.65 -10.17
CA VAL A 445 -25.24 9.56 -11.09
C VAL A 445 -23.99 8.70 -11.32
N ASN A 446 -24.22 7.43 -11.63
CA ASN A 446 -23.16 6.48 -11.91
C ASN A 446 -23.45 5.71 -13.19
N GLY A 447 -22.51 4.89 -13.63
CA GLY A 447 -22.64 4.09 -14.84
C GLY A 447 -21.68 2.91 -14.85
N ALA A 448 -21.76 2.12 -15.90
CA ALA A 448 -20.83 1.02 -16.14
C ALA A 448 -20.58 0.89 -17.64
N MET A 449 -19.45 0.32 -18.00
CA MET A 449 -19.10 0.01 -19.38
C MET A 449 -18.36 -1.32 -19.44
N VAL A 450 -18.72 -2.14 -20.43
CA VAL A 450 -18.02 -3.38 -20.78
C VAL A 450 -17.81 -3.38 -22.28
N ALA A 451 -16.58 -3.66 -22.72
CA ALA A 451 -16.26 -3.90 -24.12
C ALA A 451 -15.84 -5.36 -24.30
N LEU A 452 -16.50 -6.07 -25.21
CA LEU A 452 -16.29 -7.49 -25.47
C LEU A 452 -15.82 -7.72 -26.91
N ASP A 453 -15.00 -8.73 -27.12
CA ASP A 453 -14.86 -9.37 -28.43
C ASP A 453 -16.10 -10.24 -28.69
N PRO A 454 -16.91 -9.95 -29.72
CA PRO A 454 -18.15 -10.68 -29.98
C PRO A 454 -17.92 -12.11 -30.51
N HIS A 455 -16.74 -12.41 -31.05
CA HIS A 455 -16.43 -13.74 -31.59
C HIS A 455 -15.92 -14.69 -30.50
N THR A 456 -15.22 -14.17 -29.49
CA THR A 456 -14.62 -14.99 -28.43
C THR A 456 -15.24 -14.80 -27.05
N GLY A 457 -16.10 -13.78 -26.87
CA GLY A 457 -16.64 -13.38 -25.57
C GLY A 457 -15.62 -12.76 -24.62
N ARG A 458 -14.41 -12.40 -25.10
CA ARG A 458 -13.32 -11.90 -24.23
C ARG A 458 -13.63 -10.47 -23.79
N VAL A 459 -13.49 -10.19 -22.50
CA VAL A 459 -13.62 -8.83 -21.96
C VAL A 459 -12.35 -8.03 -22.25
N LEU A 460 -12.44 -7.04 -23.13
CA LEU A 460 -11.29 -6.22 -23.53
C LEU A 460 -11.12 -4.97 -22.66
N ALA A 461 -12.22 -4.45 -22.11
CA ALA A 461 -12.22 -3.34 -21.17
C ALA A 461 -13.45 -3.42 -20.24
N MET A 462 -13.29 -2.97 -19.00
CA MET A 462 -14.38 -2.92 -18.03
C MET A 462 -14.21 -1.74 -17.09
N SER A 463 -15.32 -1.03 -16.84
CA SER A 463 -15.43 -0.04 -15.79
C SER A 463 -16.77 -0.19 -15.08
N GLY A 464 -16.72 -0.34 -13.75
CA GLY A 464 -17.89 -0.53 -12.90
C GLY A 464 -18.45 0.77 -12.29
N GLY A 465 -17.85 1.92 -12.61
CA GLY A 465 -18.26 3.18 -12.03
C GLY A 465 -17.37 4.37 -12.38
N TYR A 466 -17.81 5.55 -11.93
CA TYR A 466 -17.08 6.81 -12.14
C TYR A 466 -15.71 6.86 -11.44
N SER A 467 -15.67 6.39 -10.20
CA SER A 467 -14.48 6.35 -9.33
C SER A 467 -14.49 5.07 -8.51
N PHE A 468 -13.46 4.26 -8.68
CA PHE A 468 -13.24 3.05 -7.90
C PHE A 468 -12.94 3.42 -6.44
N SER A 469 -12.17 4.50 -6.22
CA SER A 469 -11.82 4.90 -4.85
C SER A 469 -12.98 5.48 -4.05
N SER A 470 -14.01 6.01 -4.71
CA SER A 470 -15.29 6.32 -4.06
C SER A 470 -16.18 5.09 -3.86
N SER A 471 -16.16 4.13 -4.78
CA SER A 471 -17.03 2.96 -4.74
C SER A 471 -16.42 1.78 -5.48
N GLU A 472 -15.98 0.77 -4.73
CA GLU A 472 -15.42 -0.47 -5.28
C GLU A 472 -16.52 -1.40 -5.87
N PHE A 473 -17.79 -1.06 -5.69
CA PHE A 473 -18.92 -1.82 -6.24
C PHE A 473 -18.92 -1.77 -7.77
N ASN A 474 -18.69 -2.92 -8.40
CA ASN A 474 -18.59 -3.07 -9.84
C ASN A 474 -19.98 -3.22 -10.48
N ARG A 475 -20.55 -2.11 -10.96
CA ARG A 475 -21.87 -2.11 -11.59
C ARG A 475 -21.92 -2.91 -12.90
N ALA A 476 -20.77 -3.18 -13.52
CA ALA A 476 -20.71 -3.97 -14.75
C ALA A 476 -21.07 -5.45 -14.52
N THR A 477 -20.78 -5.98 -13.33
CA THR A 477 -20.96 -7.41 -13.01
C THR A 477 -21.91 -7.65 -11.85
N GLN A 478 -22.10 -6.67 -10.96
CA GLN A 478 -22.85 -6.84 -9.71
C GLN A 478 -24.21 -6.12 -9.68
N ALA A 479 -24.46 -5.17 -10.59
CA ALA A 479 -25.69 -4.39 -10.59
C ALA A 479 -26.75 -4.98 -11.54
N SER A 480 -27.63 -5.83 -11.02
CA SER A 480 -28.81 -6.27 -11.76
C SER A 480 -29.80 -5.12 -11.96
N ARG A 481 -30.08 -4.78 -13.22
CA ARG A 481 -31.01 -3.71 -13.62
C ARG A 481 -31.94 -4.20 -14.71
N GLN A 482 -33.14 -3.63 -14.78
CA GLN A 482 -34.06 -3.90 -15.88
C GLN A 482 -33.45 -3.36 -17.20
N PRO A 483 -33.33 -4.18 -18.26
CA PRO A 483 -32.72 -3.76 -19.52
C PRO A 483 -33.63 -2.82 -20.35
N GLY A 484 -34.92 -2.75 -20.02
CA GLY A 484 -35.90 -1.98 -20.77
C GLY A 484 -35.94 -2.41 -22.25
N SER A 485 -36.03 -1.43 -23.16
CA SER A 485 -36.12 -1.71 -24.60
C SER A 485 -34.87 -2.39 -25.19
N ALA A 486 -33.74 -2.43 -24.47
CA ALA A 486 -32.54 -3.14 -24.94
C ALA A 486 -32.73 -4.67 -25.01
N PHE A 487 -33.78 -5.23 -24.40
CA PHE A 487 -34.12 -6.65 -24.51
C PHE A 487 -34.90 -6.99 -25.79
N LYS A 488 -35.51 -6.01 -26.45
CA LYS A 488 -36.36 -6.23 -27.64
C LYS A 488 -35.66 -7.00 -28.77
N PRO A 489 -34.38 -6.77 -29.10
CA PRO A 489 -33.69 -7.54 -30.14
C PRO A 489 -33.73 -9.07 -29.93
N PHE A 490 -33.71 -9.56 -28.68
CA PHE A 490 -33.82 -11.00 -28.41
C PHE A 490 -35.21 -11.54 -28.74
N VAL A 491 -36.26 -10.76 -28.47
CA VAL A 491 -37.65 -11.09 -28.85
C VAL A 491 -37.81 -11.11 -30.36
N TYR A 492 -37.27 -10.10 -31.05
CA TYR A 492 -37.29 -10.05 -32.51
C TYR A 492 -36.48 -11.18 -33.14
N ALA A 493 -35.33 -11.57 -32.56
CA ALA A 493 -34.56 -12.70 -33.03
C ALA A 493 -35.35 -14.01 -32.93
N ALA A 494 -36.04 -14.26 -31.80
CA ALA A 494 -36.90 -15.43 -31.65
C ALA A 494 -38.07 -15.45 -32.66
N ALA A 495 -38.62 -14.27 -33.00
CA ALA A 495 -39.64 -14.17 -34.04
C ALA A 495 -39.09 -14.52 -35.43
N LEU A 496 -37.90 -14.00 -35.78
CA LEU A 496 -37.22 -14.30 -37.04
C LEU A 496 -36.89 -15.80 -37.15
N ASP A 497 -36.39 -16.42 -36.08
CA ASP A 497 -36.14 -17.87 -36.01
C ASP A 497 -37.44 -18.69 -36.18
N SER A 498 -38.58 -18.09 -35.83
CA SER A 498 -39.92 -18.69 -35.99
C SER A 498 -40.56 -18.40 -37.36
N GLY A 499 -39.80 -17.89 -38.33
CA GLY A 499 -40.26 -17.66 -39.71
C GLY A 499 -40.79 -16.25 -40.00
N PHE A 500 -40.72 -15.32 -39.04
CA PHE A 500 -40.96 -13.91 -39.35
C PHE A 500 -39.81 -13.37 -40.22
N THR A 501 -40.09 -12.32 -40.97
CA THR A 501 -39.09 -11.58 -41.75
C THR A 501 -39.06 -10.12 -41.31
N PRO A 502 -38.02 -9.34 -41.64
CA PRO A 502 -38.01 -7.90 -41.40
C PRO A 502 -39.18 -7.14 -42.07
N ALA A 503 -39.87 -7.76 -43.05
CA ALA A 503 -41.04 -7.19 -43.72
C ALA A 503 -42.38 -7.70 -43.17
N SER A 504 -42.37 -8.61 -42.20
CA SER A 504 -43.60 -9.10 -41.56
C SER A 504 -44.34 -7.94 -40.90
N LEU A 505 -45.63 -7.79 -41.22
CA LEU A 505 -46.48 -6.76 -40.61
C LEU A 505 -46.81 -7.13 -39.17
N VAL A 506 -46.60 -6.19 -38.25
CA VAL A 506 -46.92 -6.33 -36.83
C VAL A 506 -47.92 -5.25 -36.44
N LEU A 507 -48.96 -5.62 -35.69
CA LEU A 507 -49.97 -4.69 -35.21
C LEU A 507 -49.40 -3.85 -34.05
N ASP A 508 -49.22 -2.54 -34.26
CA ASP A 508 -48.89 -1.58 -33.21
C ASP A 508 -50.16 -0.85 -32.75
N ALA A 509 -50.97 -1.54 -31.94
CA ALA A 509 -52.22 -1.02 -31.40
C ALA A 509 -52.27 -1.21 -29.87
N PRO A 510 -53.08 -0.41 -29.14
CA PRO A 510 -53.28 -0.60 -27.71
C PRO A 510 -53.67 -2.04 -27.40
N PHE A 511 -53.02 -2.62 -26.38
CA PHE A 511 -53.22 -4.00 -25.97
C PHE A 511 -53.42 -4.08 -24.46
N VAL A 512 -54.37 -4.92 -24.05
CA VAL A 512 -54.70 -5.19 -22.65
C VAL A 512 -54.55 -6.70 -22.42
N MET A 513 -53.77 -7.06 -21.40
CA MET A 513 -53.60 -8.45 -20.97
C MET A 513 -54.11 -8.56 -19.53
N GLU A 514 -54.91 -9.58 -19.23
CA GLU A 514 -55.20 -9.94 -17.85
C GLU A 514 -53.90 -10.42 -17.18
N GLN A 515 -53.44 -9.70 -16.17
CA GLN A 515 -52.42 -10.21 -15.25
C GLN A 515 -53.15 -11.22 -14.37
N GLY A 516 -53.01 -12.50 -14.72
CA GLY A 516 -53.74 -13.62 -14.11
C GLY A 516 -53.68 -13.70 -12.58
#